data_AF-A0A2V9G303-F1
#
_entry.id   AF-A0A2V9G303-F1
#
_cell.length_a   1.000
_cell.length_b   1.000
_cell.length_c   1.000
_cell.angle_alpha   90.00
_cell.angle_beta   90.00
_cell.angle_gamma   90.00
#
_symmetry.space_group_name_H-M   'P 1'
#
loop_
_entity.id
_entity.type
_entity.pdbx_description
1 polymer ?
#
loop_
_entity_poly.entity_id
_entity_poly.type
_entity_poly.pdbx_seq_one_letter_code
_entity_poly.pdbx_strand_id
1 'polypeptide(L)'
;MLRIECEREFWAKPGTAADCRCATTDGYTACGEPGGCSDVASPDAIIAAAYDVISGPAGQKRDWNRMRSLFYPGARLIRTAPKKEGGIGATSFSPQDYIDRASIYLEKNGFSEKEIARGTEQWGNIL
;
A
#
# COMPACT_ATOMS: atom_id res chain seq x y z
N MET A 1 2.15 -36.41 -2.44
CA MET A 1 1.28 -36.23 -3.63
C MET A 1 -0.11 -35.80 -3.16
N LEU A 2 -0.26 -34.50 -2.87
CA LEU A 2 -1.50 -33.73 -2.59
C LEU A 2 -1.02 -32.26 -2.63
N ARG A 3 -0.87 -31.64 -3.82
CA ARG A 3 -1.86 -30.82 -4.54
C ARG A 3 -2.46 -29.75 -3.62
N ILE A 4 -1.94 -28.52 -3.67
CA ILE A 4 -2.42 -27.42 -4.55
C ILE A 4 -3.91 -27.16 -4.26
N GLU A 5 -4.22 -26.54 -3.11
CA GLU A 5 -5.59 -26.07 -2.80
C GLU A 5 -5.63 -24.89 -1.80
N CYS A 6 -4.52 -24.19 -1.54
CA CYS A 6 -4.49 -23.09 -0.56
C CYS A 6 -4.52 -21.66 -1.18
N GLU A 7 -4.21 -21.50 -2.48
CA GLU A 7 -3.99 -20.16 -3.09
C GLU A 7 -5.21 -19.56 -3.80
N ARG A 8 -6.39 -20.21 -3.76
CA ARG A 8 -7.52 -19.82 -4.63
C ARG A 8 -8.67 -19.07 -3.97
N GLU A 9 -8.76 -19.02 -2.64
CA GLU A 9 -9.99 -18.59 -1.97
C GLU A 9 -9.97 -17.16 -1.40
N PHE A 10 -8.79 -16.57 -1.20
CA PHE A 10 -8.70 -15.22 -0.60
C PHE A 10 -9.17 -14.11 -1.57
N TRP A 11 -9.06 -14.32 -2.89
CA TRP A 11 -9.43 -13.35 -3.93
C TRP A 11 -10.76 -13.62 -4.64
N ALA A 12 -11.47 -14.69 -4.26
CA ALA A 12 -12.62 -15.20 -5.02
C ALA A 12 -13.99 -14.87 -4.41
N LYS A 13 -14.09 -14.11 -3.31
CA LYS A 13 -15.37 -13.76 -2.68
C LYS A 13 -15.57 -12.26 -2.53
N PRO A 14 -16.74 -11.71 -2.88
CA PRO A 14 -17.09 -10.33 -2.54
C PRO A 14 -17.34 -10.26 -1.04
N GLY A 15 -16.29 -9.96 -0.28
CA GLY A 15 -16.37 -9.73 1.16
C GLY A 15 -16.85 -8.31 1.43
N THR A 16 -18.01 -8.16 2.08
CA THR A 16 -18.38 -6.90 2.71
C THR A 16 -17.43 -6.58 3.87
N ALA A 17 -17.17 -5.30 4.13
CA ALA A 17 -16.24 -4.79 5.17
C ALA A 17 -16.44 -5.39 6.59
N ALA A 18 -17.55 -6.07 6.86
CA ALA A 18 -17.82 -6.80 8.10
C ALA A 18 -17.08 -8.14 8.23
N ASP A 19 -16.59 -8.74 7.13
CA ASP A 19 -15.92 -10.05 7.12
C ASP A 19 -14.39 -9.94 7.17
N CYS A 20 -13.91 -8.95 7.91
CA CYS A 20 -12.49 -8.78 8.16
C CYS A 20 -11.99 -9.83 9.17
N ARG A 21 -11.99 -11.11 8.75
CA ARG A 21 -11.40 -12.21 9.48
C ARG A 21 -9.90 -12.21 9.22
N CYS A 22 -9.17 -11.90 10.27
CA CYS A 22 -7.75 -12.06 10.41
C CYS A 22 -7.33 -13.49 10.06
N ALA A 23 -6.80 -13.67 8.84
CA ALA A 23 -6.21 -14.93 8.41
C ALA A 23 -4.80 -15.01 8.98
N THR A 24 -4.62 -15.82 10.03
CA THR A 24 -3.31 -16.21 10.55
C THR A 24 -2.88 -17.49 9.83
N THR A 25 -2.09 -17.36 8.77
CA THR A 25 -1.32 -18.48 8.20
C THR A 25 0.06 -17.97 7.80
N ASP A 26 1.09 -18.62 8.36
CA ASP A 26 2.52 -18.43 8.07
C ASP A 26 3.19 -17.13 8.56
N GLY A 27 2.90 -16.73 9.80
CA GLY A 27 3.77 -15.79 10.53
C GLY A 27 3.71 -14.33 10.08
N TYR A 28 2.83 -13.98 9.13
CA TYR A 28 2.49 -12.59 8.81
C TYR A 28 1.18 -12.22 9.52
N THR A 29 1.28 -11.46 10.61
CA THR A 29 0.10 -10.98 11.35
C THR A 29 -0.48 -9.76 10.63
N ALA A 30 -1.45 -9.95 9.75
CA ALA A 30 -2.14 -8.85 9.06
C ALA A 30 -3.31 -8.22 9.85
N CYS A 31 -3.38 -8.47 11.17
CA CYS A 31 -4.46 -7.97 12.03
C CYS A 31 -4.00 -7.40 13.37
N GLY A 32 -2.71 -7.08 13.48
CA GLY A 32 -2.08 -6.77 14.77
C GLY A 32 -1.74 -5.32 15.02
N GLU A 33 -2.17 -4.36 14.20
CA GLU A 33 -1.87 -2.93 14.39
C GLU A 33 -3.10 -2.05 14.06
N PRO A 34 -3.26 -0.89 14.72
CA PRO A 34 -4.44 -0.05 14.58
C PRO A 34 -4.59 0.41 13.12
N GLY A 35 -5.61 -0.08 12.42
CA GLY A 35 -5.97 0.31 11.04
C GLY A 35 -6.26 -0.83 10.07
N GLY A 36 -5.80 -2.06 10.35
CA GLY A 36 -5.69 -3.14 9.33
C GLY A 36 -6.95 -3.53 8.55
N CYS A 37 -8.15 -3.31 9.10
CA CYS A 37 -9.42 -3.64 8.42
C CYS A 37 -10.15 -2.42 7.87
N SER A 38 -10.11 -1.30 8.59
CA SER A 38 -10.70 -0.04 8.12
C SER A 38 -9.94 0.53 6.94
N ASP A 39 -8.61 0.38 6.94
CA ASP A 39 -7.73 0.93 5.91
C ASP A 39 -7.91 0.23 4.55
N VAL A 40 -8.42 -1.00 4.53
CA VAL A 40 -8.63 -1.79 3.31
C VAL A 40 -10.12 -1.98 2.96
N ALA A 41 -11.02 -1.30 3.68
CA ALA A 41 -12.47 -1.45 3.50
C ALA A 41 -12.97 -0.90 2.15
N SER A 42 -12.22 0.05 1.58
CA SER A 42 -12.50 0.63 0.26
C SER A 42 -11.22 1.16 -0.38
N PRO A 43 -11.22 1.40 -1.71
CA PRO A 43 -10.11 2.06 -2.40
C PRO A 43 -9.78 3.43 -1.80
N ASP A 44 -10.81 4.20 -1.42
CA ASP A 44 -10.64 5.49 -0.74
C ASP A 44 -9.94 5.34 0.61
N ALA A 45 -10.26 4.30 1.38
CA ALA A 45 -9.61 4.04 2.65
C ALA A 45 -8.13 3.68 2.46
N ILE A 46 -7.81 2.91 1.42
CA ILE A 46 -6.42 2.53 1.10
C ILE A 46 -5.61 3.78 0.73
N ILE A 47 -6.17 4.65 -0.12
CA ILE A 47 -5.53 5.90 -0.54
C ILE A 47 -5.34 6.82 0.66
N ALA A 48 -6.36 7.00 1.49
CA ALA A 48 -6.29 7.81 2.70
C ALA A 48 -5.24 7.29 3.68
N ALA A 49 -5.20 5.98 3.93
CA ALA A 49 -4.19 5.35 4.78
C ALA A 49 -2.77 5.55 4.23
N ALA A 50 -2.58 5.42 2.92
CA ALA A 50 -1.29 5.67 2.28
C ALA A 50 -0.85 7.13 2.46
N TYR A 51 -1.74 8.10 2.23
CA TYR A 51 -1.44 9.52 2.43
C TYR A 51 -1.15 9.87 3.89
N ASP A 52 -1.89 9.30 4.84
CA ASP A 52 -1.65 9.49 6.26
C ASP A 52 -0.25 9.00 6.67
N VAL A 53 0.16 7.82 6.17
CA VAL A 53 1.46 7.24 6.49
C VAL A 53 2.62 8.10 5.98
N ILE A 54 2.50 8.66 4.77
CA ILE A 54 3.56 9.47 4.15
C ILE A 54 3.45 10.98 4.44
N SER A 55 2.35 11.45 5.05
CA SER A 55 2.16 12.84 5.50
C SER A 55 2.47 13.06 6.99
N GLY A 56 3.11 14.17 7.35
CA GLY A 56 3.52 14.49 8.71
C GLY A 56 4.64 15.54 8.77
N PRO A 57 4.75 16.30 9.89
CA PRO A 57 5.82 17.25 10.13
C PRO A 57 7.22 16.61 10.13
N ALA A 58 8.24 17.45 9.98
CA ALA A 58 9.63 17.05 10.16
C ALA A 58 9.85 16.48 11.57
N GLY A 59 10.64 15.41 11.67
CA GLY A 59 10.96 14.68 12.89
C GLY A 59 9.94 13.60 13.28
N GLN A 60 8.78 13.52 12.63
CA GLN A 60 7.80 12.48 12.91
C GLN A 60 8.18 11.17 12.22
N LYS A 61 8.36 10.11 13.01
CA LYS A 61 8.52 8.73 12.52
C LYS A 61 7.23 8.23 11.88
N ARG A 62 7.36 7.47 10.79
CA ARG A 62 6.20 6.96 10.05
C ARG A 62 5.89 5.53 10.44
N ASP A 63 4.63 5.17 10.31
CA ASP A 63 4.17 3.80 10.50
C ASP A 63 4.41 2.99 9.21
N TRP A 64 5.62 2.44 9.10
CA TRP A 64 6.00 1.61 7.96
C TRP A 64 5.37 0.22 7.97
N ASN A 65 4.86 -0.25 9.12
CA ASN A 65 4.11 -1.50 9.17
C ASN A 65 2.73 -1.31 8.53
N ARG A 66 2.04 -0.22 8.87
CA ARG A 66 0.80 0.20 8.21
C ARG A 66 1.02 0.42 6.72
N MET A 67 2.15 1.02 6.30
CA MET A 67 2.46 1.12 4.86
C MET A 67 2.48 -0.25 4.18
N ARG A 68 3.17 -1.23 4.79
CA ARG A 68 3.36 -2.57 4.20
C ARG A 68 2.04 -3.35 4.09
N SER A 69 1.11 -3.17 5.03
CA SER A 69 -0.16 -3.90 5.01
C SER A 69 -1.11 -3.47 3.88
N LEU A 70 -0.92 -2.28 3.30
CA LEU A 70 -1.74 -1.78 2.19
C LEU A 70 -1.44 -2.46 0.85
N PHE A 71 -0.34 -3.19 0.73
CA PHE A 71 0.12 -3.74 -0.55
C PHE A 71 -0.03 -5.24 -0.63
N TYR A 72 -0.48 -5.71 -1.80
CA TYR A 72 -0.43 -7.12 -2.16
C TYR A 72 1.02 -7.60 -2.33
N PRO A 73 1.36 -8.87 -2.02
CA PRO A 73 2.66 -9.44 -2.35
C PRO A 73 3.00 -9.27 -3.83
N GLY A 74 4.16 -8.66 -4.10
CA GLY A 74 4.62 -8.37 -5.46
C GLY A 74 4.14 -7.03 -6.06
N ALA A 75 3.37 -6.23 -5.31
CA ALA A 75 2.99 -4.88 -5.73
C ALA A 75 4.22 -4.01 -6.03
N ARG A 76 4.05 -3.05 -6.95
CA ARG A 76 5.12 -2.17 -7.42
C ARG A 76 4.71 -0.71 -7.32
N LEU A 77 5.60 0.12 -6.79
CA LEU A 77 5.48 1.58 -6.86
C LEU A 77 6.38 2.08 -7.99
N ILE A 78 5.78 2.69 -9.00
CA ILE A 78 6.50 3.13 -10.21
C ILE A 78 6.54 4.64 -10.23
N ARG A 79 7.74 5.21 -10.08
CA ARG A 79 7.97 6.65 -10.16
C ARG A 79 8.52 7.01 -11.54
N THR A 80 7.94 8.02 -12.17
CA THR A 80 8.51 8.67 -13.34
C THR A 80 9.28 9.93 -12.97
N ALA A 81 10.45 10.13 -13.56
CA ALA A 81 11.24 11.34 -13.36
C ALA A 81 12.06 11.67 -14.61
N PRO A 82 12.39 12.96 -14.85
CA PRO A 82 13.32 13.35 -15.90
C PRO A 82 14.68 12.65 -15.73
N LYS A 83 15.25 12.16 -16.83
CA LYS A 83 16.61 11.60 -16.85
C LYS A 83 17.63 12.70 -17.12
N LYS A 84 18.88 12.48 -16.66
CA LYS A 84 20.00 13.39 -16.94
C LYS A 84 20.31 13.48 -18.44
N GLU A 85 20.15 12.37 -19.16
CA GLU A 85 20.40 12.31 -20.61
C GLU A 85 19.23 12.87 -21.46
N GLY A 86 18.16 13.36 -20.82
CA GLY A 86 16.93 13.80 -21.47
C GLY A 86 15.83 12.73 -21.47
N GLY A 87 14.58 13.19 -21.62
CA GLY A 87 13.39 12.33 -21.58
C GLY A 87 12.93 11.94 -20.16
N ILE A 88 11.91 11.08 -20.08
CA ILE A 88 11.33 10.58 -18.82
C ILE A 88 11.72 9.12 -18.62
N GLY A 89 12.18 8.78 -17.42
CA GLY A 89 12.43 7.40 -16.99
C GLY A 89 11.42 6.95 -15.95
N ALA A 90 11.04 5.67 -16.02
CA ALA A 90 10.29 5.00 -14.97
C ALA A 90 11.24 4.17 -14.11
N THR A 91 11.10 4.25 -12.79
CA THR A 91 11.78 3.39 -11.82
C THR A 91 10.73 2.65 -11.02
N SER A 92 10.83 1.32 -10.99
CA SER A 92 9.94 0.45 -10.22
C SER A 92 10.58 0.08 -8.89
N PHE A 93 9.81 0.17 -7.81
CA PHE A 93 10.19 -0.15 -6.44
C PHE A 93 9.26 -1.22 -5.89
N SER A 94 9.77 -2.13 -5.06
CA SER A 94 8.91 -2.80 -4.09
C SER A 94 8.46 -1.80 -2.99
N PRO A 95 7.42 -2.12 -2.20
CA PRO A 95 7.06 -1.30 -1.05
C PRO A 95 8.23 -1.10 -0.08
N GLN A 96 9.06 -2.12 0.12
CA GLN A 96 10.24 -2.01 0.98
C GLN A 96 11.31 -1.09 0.39
N ASP A 97 11.61 -1.21 -0.92
CA ASP A 97 12.58 -0.32 -1.59
C ASP A 97 12.14 1.15 -1.51
N TYR A 98 10.82 1.40 -1.61
CA TYR A 98 10.26 2.73 -1.43
C TYR A 98 10.49 3.25 -0.01
N ILE A 99 10.22 2.44 1.02
CA ILE A 99 10.42 2.79 2.43
C ILE A 99 11.89 3.11 2.71
N ASP A 100 12.80 2.25 2.27
CA ASP A 100 14.24 2.43 2.50
C ASP A 100 14.75 3.73 1.87
N ARG A 101 14.22 4.07 0.68
CA ARG A 101 14.55 5.30 -0.02
C ARG A 101 13.91 6.55 0.61
N ALA A 102 12.64 6.47 1.00
CA ALA A 102 11.82 7.63 1.36
C ALA A 102 11.92 8.00 2.83
N SER A 103 12.16 7.02 3.71
CA SER A 103 12.10 7.18 5.17
C SER A 103 12.91 8.37 5.69
N ILE A 104 14.21 8.39 5.41
CA ILE A 104 15.12 9.45 5.88
C ILE A 104 14.66 10.84 5.39
N TYR A 105 14.19 10.93 4.13
CA TYR A 105 13.76 12.20 3.56
C TYR A 105 12.46 12.72 4.17
N LEU A 106 11.45 11.83 4.30
CA LEU A 106 10.13 12.17 4.82
C LEU A 106 10.18 12.54 6.30
N GLU A 107 11.02 11.86 7.07
CA GLU A 107 11.25 12.20 8.47
C GLU A 107 12.05 13.49 8.61
N LYS A 108 13.12 13.70 7.83
CA LYS A 108 13.97 14.89 7.99
C LYS A 108 13.29 16.19 7.59
N ASN A 109 12.57 16.21 6.48
CA ASN A 109 12.08 17.47 5.89
C ASN A 109 10.62 17.76 6.23
N GLY A 110 9.89 16.77 6.74
CA GLY A 110 8.44 16.82 6.76
C GLY A 110 7.89 16.73 5.34
N PHE A 111 6.71 16.14 5.21
CA PHE A 111 6.06 16.01 3.93
C PHE A 111 4.56 15.99 4.17
N SER A 112 3.79 16.66 3.32
CA SER A 112 2.35 16.60 3.37
C SER A 112 1.83 16.43 1.96
N GLU A 113 1.07 15.37 1.75
CA GLU A 113 0.40 15.12 0.48
C GLU A 113 -1.10 15.30 0.67
N LYS A 114 -1.72 15.97 -0.29
CA LYS A 114 -3.16 16.16 -0.36
C LYS A 114 -3.58 15.95 -1.81
N GLU A 115 -4.56 15.07 -2.01
CA GLU A 115 -5.18 14.85 -3.30
C GLU A 115 -5.78 16.16 -3.85
N ILE A 116 -5.45 16.51 -5.08
CA ILE A 116 -5.96 17.72 -5.77
C ILE A 116 -7.11 17.38 -6.73
N ALA A 117 -7.09 16.19 -7.32
CA ALA A 117 -8.12 15.66 -8.21
C ALA A 117 -7.89 14.15 -8.38
N ARG A 118 -8.98 13.39 -8.54
CA ARG A 118 -8.95 11.94 -8.84
C ARG A 118 -10.11 11.59 -9.75
N GLY A 119 -9.83 10.72 -10.72
CA GLY A 119 -10.83 10.00 -11.49
C GLY A 119 -10.71 8.51 -11.17
N THR A 120 -11.84 7.83 -11.04
CA THR A 120 -11.89 6.39 -10.81
C THR A 120 -12.64 5.76 -11.97
N GLU A 121 -12.03 4.75 -12.58
CA GLU A 121 -12.59 3.99 -13.69
C GLU A 121 -12.58 2.52 -13.31
N GLN A 122 -13.67 1.81 -13.56
CA GLN A 122 -13.80 0.40 -13.20
C GLN A 122 -14.12 -0.43 -14.45
N TRP A 123 -13.36 -1.51 -14.63
CA TRP A 123 -13.54 -2.51 -15.66
C TRP A 123 -13.67 -3.89 -15.03
N GLY A 124 -14.91 -4.29 -14.72
CA GLY A 124 -15.19 -5.56 -14.05
C GLY A 124 -14.57 -5.60 -12.66
N ASN A 125 -13.62 -6.51 -12.45
CA ASN A 125 -12.90 -6.69 -11.19
C ASN A 125 -11.63 -5.82 -11.08
N ILE A 126 -11.36 -5.00 -12.10
CA ILE A 126 -10.24 -4.07 -12.11
C ILE A 126 -10.79 -2.68 -11.83
N LEU A 127 -10.27 -2.06 -10.78
CA LEU A 127 -10.52 -0.68 -10.39
C LEU A 127 -9.20 0.07 -10.35
#